data_AF-A0A4C1TV46-F1
#
_entry.id   AF-A0A4C1TV46-F1
#
_cell.length_a   1.000
_cell.length_b   1.000
_cell.length_c   1.000
_cell.angle_alpha   90.00
_cell.angle_beta   90.00
_cell.angle_gamma   90.00
#
_symmetry.space_group_name_H-M   'P 1'
#
loop_
_entity.id
_entity.type
_entity.pdbx_description
1 polymer ?
#
loop_
_entity_poly.entity_id
_entity_poly.type
_entity_poly.pdbx_seq_one_letter_code
_entity_poly.pdbx_strand_id
1 'polypeptide(L)'
;MSPYTAIMRRSGNSFELAHVLVSWLAGAGYEAFVVHGYANRDTCLGVRYRLPCPHVPDETPVVEIEKPSGEEPRYKLTPLPDMRSKYLLYMDERKRQERQKALDEIEAEKQAKIAELERPPPDEVDGWRTHAWALVLPQRRGIQEPFFIEPSEGLRYPLSAPKYQRLHAIYNHENYYANLQDCSCGLDKISYDLCNSKRWEHLLPGEPFSRRQMAGVDYNDRASAVDTEKHLDMPASWVEKLELTADEYEQRYPGCYKIVNYKKVTHEKFSPYLQSDGVVEKIRIFRDYALATPIMAYEWYKHRADKMEYVKADYVKNEIVETFAIGRSDQFKKHVYDSKLPHLSIEGYRVIDFYYTGRIDRLAKIECGALTFNEYFKGRDDRS
;
A
#
# COMPACT_ATOMS: atom_id res chain seq x y z
N MET A 1 -9.68 25.71 12.14
CA MET A 1 -10.29 24.71 13.03
C MET A 1 -9.17 23.95 13.73
N SER A 2 -9.37 23.54 14.98
CA SER A 2 -8.33 22.83 15.74
C SER A 2 -8.26 21.35 15.34
N PRO A 3 -7.10 20.68 15.50
CA PRO A 3 -6.95 19.25 15.30
C PRO A 3 -7.98 18.42 16.08
N TYR A 4 -8.29 18.84 17.32
CA TYR A 4 -9.27 18.17 18.18
C TYR A 4 -10.67 18.14 17.56
N THR A 5 -11.13 19.26 17.00
CA THR A 5 -12.43 19.32 16.32
C THR A 5 -12.50 18.39 15.11
N ALA A 6 -11.40 18.24 14.37
CA ALA A 6 -11.35 17.34 13.21
C ALA A 6 -11.48 15.86 13.61
N ILE A 7 -10.89 15.47 14.75
CA ILE A 7 -11.04 14.12 15.32
C ILE A 7 -12.51 13.89 15.73
N MET A 8 -13.10 14.81 16.48
CA MET A 8 -14.49 14.69 16.93
C MET A 8 -15.48 14.62 15.78
N ARG A 9 -15.27 15.43 14.73
CA ARG A 9 -16.11 15.41 13.52
C ARG A 9 -15.85 14.19 12.63
N ARG A 10 -14.75 13.48 12.84
CA ARG A 10 -14.27 12.35 12.02
C ARG A 10 -14.25 12.65 10.51
N SER A 11 -14.01 13.91 10.17
CA SER A 11 -13.98 14.40 8.79
C SER A 11 -13.19 15.71 8.75
N GLY A 12 -12.48 15.96 7.66
CA GLY A 12 -11.55 17.08 7.55
C GLY A 12 -11.28 17.45 6.10
N ASN A 13 -10.98 18.73 5.84
CA ASN A 13 -10.26 19.11 4.63
C ASN A 13 -8.78 18.69 4.74
N SER A 14 -8.00 18.85 3.66
CA SER A 14 -6.59 18.43 3.63
C SER A 14 -5.74 19.08 4.73
N PHE A 15 -5.98 20.36 5.03
CA PHE A 15 -5.32 21.07 6.12
C PHE A 15 -5.68 20.49 7.49
N GLU A 16 -6.96 20.31 7.78
CA GLU A 16 -7.44 19.75 9.06
C GLU A 16 -6.84 18.36 9.30
N LEU A 17 -6.82 17.50 8.26
CA LEU A 17 -6.19 16.18 8.33
C LEU A 17 -4.67 16.27 8.52
N ALA A 18 -3.98 17.17 7.82
CA ALA A 18 -2.54 17.38 7.97
C ALA A 18 -2.19 17.86 9.37
N HIS A 19 -2.97 18.77 9.95
CA HIS A 19 -2.75 19.25 11.32
C HIS A 19 -2.91 18.13 12.35
N VAL A 20 -3.91 17.25 12.22
CA VAL A 20 -4.07 16.08 13.10
C VAL A 20 -2.87 15.15 13.00
N LEU A 21 -2.48 14.80 11.77
CA LEU A 21 -1.35 13.91 11.50
C LEU A 21 -0.03 14.46 12.08
N VAL A 22 0.28 15.72 11.80
CA VAL A 22 1.52 16.36 12.27
C VAL A 22 1.51 16.54 13.78
N SER A 23 0.35 16.80 14.40
CA SER A 23 0.23 16.87 15.87
C SER A 23 0.57 15.54 16.54
N TRP A 24 0.10 14.41 15.99
CA TRP A 24 0.47 13.09 16.50
C TRP A 24 1.94 12.73 16.25
N LEU A 25 2.45 13.03 15.05
CA LEU A 25 3.86 12.77 14.72
C LEU A 25 4.79 13.59 15.61
N ALA A 26 4.50 14.88 15.79
CA ALA A 26 5.24 15.76 16.69
C ALA A 26 5.17 15.27 18.14
N GLY A 27 3.98 14.86 18.62
CA GLY A 27 3.80 14.28 19.94
C GLY A 27 4.56 12.96 20.14
N ALA A 28 4.72 12.16 19.09
CA ALA A 28 5.57 10.96 19.11
C ALA A 28 7.09 11.27 19.01
N GLY A 29 7.47 12.54 18.85
CA GLY A 29 8.85 12.99 18.77
C GLY A 29 9.47 12.96 17.37
N TYR A 30 8.64 12.81 16.32
CA TYR A 30 9.10 13.00 14.94
C TYR A 30 9.22 14.48 14.61
N GLU A 31 10.18 14.81 13.75
CA GLU A 31 10.33 16.16 13.20
C GLU A 31 9.40 16.31 11.99
N ALA A 32 8.13 16.61 12.28
CA ALA A 32 7.06 16.67 11.29
C ALA A 32 6.55 18.11 11.09
N PHE A 33 6.23 18.43 9.85
CA PHE A 33 5.71 19.73 9.42
C PHE A 33 4.46 19.56 8.57
N VAL A 34 3.53 20.50 8.69
CA VAL A 34 2.46 20.68 7.71
C VAL A 34 3.06 21.45 6.54
N VAL A 35 2.90 20.91 5.34
CA VAL A 35 3.30 21.55 4.10
C VAL A 35 2.10 22.27 3.52
N HIS A 36 2.32 23.53 3.14
CA HIS A 36 1.39 24.33 2.36
C HIS A 36 1.91 24.45 0.92
N GLY A 37 1.11 24.00 -0.05
CA GLY A 37 1.56 23.94 -1.44
C GLY A 37 0.44 23.68 -2.43
N TYR A 38 0.84 23.32 -3.64
CA TYR A 38 -0.07 22.90 -4.71
C TYR A 38 0.12 21.43 -5.05
N ALA A 39 -0.98 20.74 -5.26
CA ALA A 39 -1.02 19.34 -5.67
C ALA A 39 -1.97 19.15 -6.85
N ASN A 40 -1.82 18.02 -7.54
CA ASN A 40 -2.68 17.68 -8.66
C ASN A 40 -4.14 17.52 -8.23
N ARG A 41 -5.06 17.66 -9.19
CA ARG A 41 -6.51 17.49 -8.99
C ARG A 41 -6.86 16.23 -8.21
N ASP A 42 -6.25 15.11 -8.57
CA ASP A 42 -6.62 13.81 -8.03
C ASP A 42 -6.27 13.67 -6.55
N THR A 43 -5.14 14.24 -6.12
CA THR A 43 -4.75 14.28 -4.70
C THR A 43 -5.67 15.21 -3.92
N CYS A 44 -5.94 16.42 -4.43
CA CYS A 44 -6.80 17.38 -3.74
C CYS A 44 -8.24 16.87 -3.57
N LEU A 45 -8.75 16.12 -4.55
CA LEU A 45 -10.11 15.56 -4.52
C LEU A 45 -10.17 14.14 -3.91
N GLY A 46 -9.04 13.55 -3.54
CA GLY A 46 -8.98 12.17 -3.05
C GLY A 46 -9.43 11.12 -4.08
N VAL A 47 -9.29 11.42 -5.37
CA VAL A 47 -9.68 10.56 -6.48
C VAL A 47 -8.66 9.43 -6.64
N ARG A 48 -9.14 8.18 -6.58
CA ARG A 48 -8.27 6.99 -6.67
C ARG A 48 -8.62 6.05 -7.81
N TYR A 49 -9.73 6.27 -8.52
CA TYR A 49 -10.21 5.36 -9.56
C TYR A 49 -9.31 5.31 -10.81
N ARG A 50 -8.30 6.17 -10.92
CA ARG A 50 -7.26 6.11 -11.97
C ARG A 50 -6.02 5.32 -11.55
N LEU A 51 -5.83 5.10 -10.25
CA LEU A 51 -4.66 4.41 -9.72
C LEU A 51 -4.90 2.90 -9.63
N PRO A 52 -3.89 2.07 -9.93
CA PRO A 52 -3.97 0.65 -9.64
C PRO A 52 -4.09 0.42 -8.13
N CYS A 53 -4.83 -0.61 -7.72
CA CYS A 53 -4.97 -0.95 -6.31
C CYS A 53 -3.70 -1.68 -5.83
N PRO A 54 -2.97 -1.16 -4.81
CA PRO A 54 -1.74 -1.79 -4.33
C PRO A 54 -1.97 -3.00 -3.41
N HIS A 55 -3.22 -3.26 -3.02
CA HIS A 55 -3.58 -4.35 -2.08
C HIS A 55 -4.07 -5.61 -2.81
N VAL A 56 -4.06 -5.62 -4.15
CA VAL A 56 -4.42 -6.81 -4.92
C VAL A 56 -3.31 -7.86 -4.69
N PRO A 57 -3.65 -9.08 -4.24
CA PRO A 57 -2.67 -10.15 -4.09
C PRO A 57 -1.96 -10.43 -5.42
N ASP A 58 -0.63 -10.50 -5.39
CA ASP A 58 0.15 -10.97 -6.52
C ASP A 58 0.03 -12.51 -6.58
N GLU A 59 -0.59 -13.00 -7.65
CA GLU A 59 -0.79 -14.43 -7.87
C GLU A 59 0.27 -15.04 -8.77
N THR A 60 1.33 -14.30 -9.10
CA THR A 60 2.45 -14.88 -9.82
C THR A 60 2.97 -16.06 -9.01
N PRO A 61 2.92 -17.28 -9.57
CA PRO A 61 3.43 -18.44 -8.84
C PRO A 61 4.91 -18.16 -8.63
N VAL A 62 5.31 -18.02 -7.36
CA VAL A 62 6.72 -18.08 -6.98
C VAL A 62 7.11 -19.52 -7.28
N VAL A 63 7.53 -19.77 -8.50
CA VAL A 63 8.25 -20.98 -8.86
C VAL A 63 9.53 -20.86 -8.07
N GLU A 64 9.56 -21.48 -6.90
CA GLU A 64 10.81 -21.88 -6.27
C GLU A 64 11.46 -22.81 -7.28
N ILE A 65 12.25 -22.22 -8.18
CA ILE A 65 13.20 -22.96 -8.96
C ILE A 65 14.12 -23.51 -7.88
N GLU A 66 13.90 -24.77 -7.50
CA GLU A 66 14.87 -25.53 -6.73
C GLU A 66 16.19 -25.30 -7.46
N LYS A 67 17.09 -24.51 -6.83
CA LYS A 67 18.43 -24.33 -7.37
C LYS A 67 18.95 -25.75 -7.52
N PRO A 68 19.30 -26.20 -8.75
CA PRO A 68 19.82 -27.54 -8.91
C PRO A 68 20.97 -27.67 -7.91
N SER A 69 20.89 -28.69 -7.06
CA SER A 69 21.95 -29.01 -6.09
C SER A 69 23.29 -28.90 -6.81
N GLY A 70 24.20 -28.08 -6.29
CA GLY A 70 25.46 -27.68 -6.95
C GLY A 70 26.47 -28.82 -7.20
N GLU A 71 26.05 -30.07 -7.05
CA GLU A 71 26.81 -31.23 -7.48
C GLU A 71 26.41 -31.57 -8.90
N GLU A 72 27.18 -31.05 -9.86
CA GLU A 72 27.09 -31.57 -11.22
C GLU A 72 27.40 -33.08 -11.19
N PRO A 73 26.51 -33.95 -11.70
CA PRO A 73 26.77 -35.38 -11.69
C PRO A 73 28.08 -35.66 -12.43
N ARG A 74 28.98 -36.43 -11.78
CA ARG A 74 30.32 -36.79 -12.30
C ARG A 74 30.27 -37.44 -13.69
N TYR A 75 29.12 -37.97 -14.07
CA TYR A 75 28.80 -38.49 -15.39
C TYR A 75 27.59 -37.73 -15.96
N LYS A 76 27.85 -36.72 -16.79
CA LYS A 76 26.81 -36.13 -17.66
C LYS A 76 26.67 -37.03 -18.88
N LEU A 77 25.51 -37.70 -19.01
CA LEU A 77 25.16 -38.36 -20.26
C LEU A 77 25.16 -37.30 -21.36
N THR A 78 26.00 -37.49 -22.37
CA THR A 78 26.01 -36.60 -23.52
C THR A 78 24.63 -36.70 -24.16
N PRO A 79 23.86 -35.60 -24.27
CA PRO A 79 22.57 -35.67 -24.92
C PRO A 79 22.78 -36.17 -26.35
N LEU A 80 21.88 -37.04 -26.80
CA LEU A 80 21.89 -37.55 -28.17
C LEU A 80 21.99 -36.35 -29.12
N PRO A 81 22.86 -36.41 -30.15
CA PRO A 81 22.98 -35.34 -31.13
C PRO A 81 21.60 -35.02 -31.71
N ASP A 82 21.18 -33.76 -31.61
CA ASP A 82 19.93 -33.34 -32.22
C ASP A 82 20.07 -33.45 -33.74
N MET A 83 19.35 -34.40 -34.33
CA MET A 83 19.38 -34.69 -35.77
C MET A 83 18.55 -33.68 -36.58
N ARG A 84 17.93 -32.68 -35.92
CA ARG A 84 17.22 -31.60 -36.59
C ARG A 84 18.20 -30.69 -37.33
N SER A 85 17.85 -30.31 -38.56
CA SER A 85 18.64 -29.37 -39.34
C SER A 85 18.75 -28.02 -38.62
N LYS A 86 19.98 -27.57 -38.35
CA LYS A 86 20.27 -26.26 -37.71
C LYS A 86 19.60 -25.09 -38.43
N TYR A 87 19.45 -25.18 -39.76
CA TYR A 87 18.78 -24.17 -40.57
C TYR A 87 17.27 -24.09 -40.27
N LEU A 88 16.59 -25.23 -40.11
CA LEU A 88 15.16 -25.26 -39.79
C LEU A 88 14.88 -24.69 -38.40
N LEU A 89 15.71 -25.04 -37.41
CA LEU A 89 15.64 -24.47 -36.07
C LEU A 89 15.79 -22.94 -36.09
N TYR A 90 16.78 -22.43 -36.83
CA TYR A 90 17.00 -21.00 -37.00
C TYR A 90 15.80 -20.30 -37.67
N MET A 91 15.22 -20.89 -38.71
CA MET A 91 14.04 -20.33 -39.40
C MET A 91 12.80 -20.33 -38.51
N ASP A 92 12.60 -21.35 -37.69
CA ASP A 92 11.48 -21.43 -36.75
C ASP A 92 11.65 -20.45 -35.58
N GLU A 93 12.87 -20.28 -35.06
CA GLU A 93 13.19 -19.25 -34.07
C GLU A 93 12.90 -17.85 -34.61
N ARG A 94 13.32 -17.56 -35.84
CA ARG A 94 13.02 -16.29 -36.51
C ARG A 94 11.52 -16.06 -36.65
N LYS A 95 10.76 -17.05 -37.13
CA LYS A 95 9.30 -16.94 -37.22
C LYS A 95 8.64 -16.73 -35.85
N ARG A 96 9.16 -17.39 -34.80
CA ARG A 96 8.66 -17.21 -33.43
C ARG A 96 8.95 -15.80 -32.92
N GLN A 97 10.15 -15.28 -33.15
CA GLN A 97 10.50 -13.90 -32.80
C GLN A 97 9.66 -12.88 -33.58
N GLU A 98 9.43 -13.09 -34.88
CA GLU A 98 8.58 -12.22 -35.70
C GLU A 98 7.12 -12.23 -35.20
N ARG A 99 6.57 -13.40 -34.86
CA ARG A 99 5.23 -13.49 -34.25
C ARG A 99 5.17 -12.81 -32.88
N GLN A 100 6.21 -12.98 -32.06
CA GLN A 100 6.25 -12.37 -30.73
C GLN A 100 6.33 -10.84 -30.83
N LYS A 101 7.19 -10.31 -31.70
CA LYS A 101 7.26 -8.87 -31.98
C LYS A 101 5.93 -8.31 -32.47
N ALA A 102 5.24 -9.01 -33.39
CA ALA A 102 3.94 -8.58 -33.87
C ALA A 102 2.88 -8.55 -32.76
N LEU A 103 2.90 -9.52 -31.83
CA LEU A 103 2.00 -9.53 -30.66
C LEU A 103 2.33 -8.39 -29.70
N ASP A 104 3.62 -8.16 -29.42
CA ASP A 104 4.09 -7.09 -28.54
C ASP A 104 3.73 -5.71 -29.10
N GLU A 105 3.83 -5.51 -30.42
CA GLU A 105 3.42 -4.28 -31.11
C GLU A 105 1.91 -4.03 -30.97
N ILE A 106 1.08 -5.06 -31.19
CA ILE A 106 -0.38 -4.98 -31.00
C ILE A 106 -0.73 -4.68 -29.55
N GLU A 107 -0.03 -5.28 -28.59
CA GLU A 107 -0.24 -5.02 -27.17
C GLU A 107 0.17 -3.60 -26.79
N ALA A 108 1.32 -3.12 -27.28
CA ALA A 108 1.79 -1.76 -27.06
C ALA A 108 0.82 -0.72 -27.63
N GLU A 109 0.27 -0.93 -28.83
CA GLU A 109 -0.73 -0.04 -29.42
C GLU A 109 -2.01 -0.01 -28.58
N LYS A 110 -2.47 -1.17 -28.11
CA LYS A 110 -3.62 -1.25 -27.20
C LYS A 110 -3.35 -0.53 -25.89
N GLN A 111 -2.17 -0.71 -25.29
CA GLN A 111 -1.78 -0.04 -24.05
C GLN A 111 -1.68 1.48 -24.24
N ALA A 112 -1.12 1.95 -25.35
CA ALA A 112 -1.06 3.37 -25.67
C ALA A 112 -2.46 3.98 -25.82
N LYS A 113 -3.38 3.28 -26.50
CA LYS A 113 -4.78 3.71 -26.63
C LYS A 113 -5.51 3.75 -25.29
N ILE A 114 -5.25 2.77 -24.41
CA ILE A 114 -5.79 2.76 -23.04
C ILE A 114 -5.23 3.94 -22.23
N ALA A 115 -3.92 4.19 -22.31
CA ALA A 115 -3.27 5.27 -21.58
C ALA A 115 -3.80 6.65 -22.01
N GLU A 116 -4.07 6.85 -23.29
CA GLU A 116 -4.66 8.10 -23.79
C GLU A 116 -6.10 8.28 -23.30
N LEU A 117 -6.91 7.21 -23.29
CA LEU A 117 -8.28 7.26 -22.75
C LEU A 117 -8.32 7.46 -21.23
N GLU A 118 -7.29 7.00 -20.52
CA GLU A 118 -7.16 7.14 -19.07
C GLU A 118 -6.60 8.49 -18.63
N ARG A 119 -6.14 9.30 -19.58
CA ARG A 119 -5.61 10.62 -19.31
C ARG A 119 -6.63 11.44 -18.51
N PRO A 120 -6.21 12.11 -17.44
CA PRO A 120 -7.12 12.99 -16.71
C PRO A 120 -7.68 14.05 -17.66
N PRO A 121 -8.94 14.49 -17.43
CA PRO A 121 -9.51 15.57 -18.22
C PRO A 121 -8.63 16.82 -18.06
N PRO A 122 -8.55 17.68 -19.09
CA PRO A 122 -7.81 18.93 -18.99
C PRO A 122 -8.33 19.73 -17.80
N ASP A 123 -7.40 20.27 -17.01
CA ASP A 123 -7.69 21.00 -15.79
C ASP A 123 -7.15 22.43 -15.90
N GLU A 124 -8.07 23.41 -15.95
CA GLU A 124 -7.74 24.82 -16.14
C GLU A 124 -6.96 25.40 -14.94
N VAL A 125 -7.15 24.82 -13.75
CA VAL A 125 -6.53 25.27 -12.49
C VAL A 125 -5.35 24.38 -12.07
N ASP A 126 -4.82 23.56 -12.98
CA ASP A 126 -3.67 22.72 -12.69
C ASP A 126 -2.46 23.58 -12.27
N GLY A 127 -1.79 23.21 -11.19
CA GLY A 127 -0.69 24.01 -10.63
C GLY A 127 -1.12 25.16 -9.70
N TRP A 128 -2.41 25.35 -9.43
CA TRP A 128 -2.92 26.39 -8.52
C TRP A 128 -3.81 25.86 -7.38
N ARG A 129 -4.09 24.55 -7.36
CA ARG A 129 -4.94 23.93 -6.34
C ARG A 129 -4.21 23.82 -5.02
N THR A 130 -4.59 24.66 -4.05
CA THR A 130 -4.07 24.61 -2.69
C THR A 130 -4.36 23.27 -2.02
N HIS A 131 -3.31 22.64 -1.51
CA HIS A 131 -3.37 21.39 -0.75
C HIS A 131 -2.40 21.44 0.42
N ALA A 132 -2.67 20.60 1.42
CA ALA A 132 -1.80 20.41 2.56
C ALA A 132 -1.50 18.93 2.78
N TRP A 133 -0.23 18.64 3.02
CA TRP A 133 0.26 17.30 3.34
C TRP A 133 1.32 17.39 4.44
N ALA A 134 1.80 16.24 4.93
CA ALA A 134 2.83 16.23 5.96
C ALA A 134 4.22 15.97 5.35
N LEU A 135 5.23 16.66 5.87
CA LEU A 135 6.65 16.42 5.59
C LEU A 135 7.31 15.94 6.89
N VAL A 136 8.12 14.89 6.78
CA VAL A 136 8.92 14.40 7.90
C VAL A 136 10.39 14.52 7.53
N LEU A 137 11.18 15.19 8.38
CA LEU A 137 12.60 15.45 8.17
C LEU A 137 13.51 14.42 8.88
N PRO A 138 14.73 14.20 8.35
CA PRO A 138 15.68 13.25 8.90
C PRO A 138 16.51 13.88 10.03
N GLN A 139 16.12 13.69 11.29
CA GLN A 139 16.96 14.01 12.46
C GLN A 139 16.61 13.16 13.68
N ARG A 140 15.33 12.78 13.81
CA ARG A 140 14.80 12.06 14.97
C ARG A 140 14.25 10.69 14.60
N ARG A 141 14.20 9.78 15.58
CA ARG A 141 13.57 8.45 15.47
C ARG A 141 14.13 7.55 14.36
N GLY A 142 15.39 7.74 13.95
CA GLY A 142 16.06 6.88 12.97
C GLY A 142 15.64 7.10 11.52
N ILE A 143 15.03 8.23 11.20
CA ILE A 143 14.69 8.59 9.82
C ILE A 143 15.94 9.07 9.10
N GLN A 144 16.31 8.39 8.02
CA GLN A 144 17.51 8.71 7.22
C GLN A 144 17.23 9.72 6.11
N GLU A 145 16.05 9.63 5.49
CA GLU A 145 15.69 10.46 4.33
C GLU A 145 14.36 11.16 4.56
N PRO A 146 14.22 12.42 4.10
CA PRO A 146 12.96 13.14 4.16
C PRO A 146 11.90 12.48 3.26
N PHE A 147 10.64 12.54 3.68
CA PHE A 147 9.53 12.01 2.89
C PHE A 147 8.22 12.74 3.17
N PHE A 148 7.29 12.62 2.24
CA PHE A 148 5.93 13.15 2.38
C PHE A 148 4.96 12.08 2.88
N ILE A 149 3.92 12.49 3.60
CA ILE A 149 2.76 11.67 3.91
C ILE A 149 1.51 12.40 3.44
N GLU A 150 0.68 11.72 2.66
CA GLU A 150 -0.63 12.22 2.28
C GLU A 150 -1.65 11.94 3.40
N PRO A 151 -2.22 12.97 4.07
CA PRO A 151 -3.07 12.77 5.24
C PRO A 151 -4.34 11.96 4.96
N SER A 152 -4.89 12.07 3.75
CA SER A 152 -6.09 11.34 3.34
C SER A 152 -5.85 9.85 3.07
N GLU A 153 -4.61 9.47 2.78
CA GLU A 153 -4.20 8.10 2.45
C GLU A 153 -3.48 7.42 3.62
N GLY A 154 -2.73 8.18 4.42
CA GLY A 154 -1.80 7.64 5.42
C GLY A 154 -0.59 6.94 4.80
N LEU A 155 -0.30 7.20 3.53
CA LEU A 155 0.80 6.57 2.78
C LEU A 155 2.01 7.50 2.66
N ARG A 156 3.21 6.90 2.70
CA ARG A 156 4.48 7.56 2.48
C ARG A 156 4.73 7.75 0.97
N TYR A 157 5.22 8.93 0.61
CA TYR A 157 5.65 9.27 -0.75
C TYR A 157 7.08 9.84 -0.75
N PRO A 158 7.88 9.53 -1.78
CA PRO A 158 9.17 10.18 -1.98
C PRO A 158 8.97 11.66 -2.34
N LEU A 159 10.02 12.46 -2.17
CA LEU A 159 10.01 13.89 -2.53
C LEU A 159 9.81 14.12 -4.05
N SER A 160 10.21 13.15 -4.86
CA SER A 160 10.03 13.16 -6.32
C SER A 160 8.62 12.80 -6.79
N ALA A 161 7.67 12.60 -5.87
CA ALA A 161 6.33 12.17 -6.23
C ALA A 161 5.62 13.25 -7.09
N PRO A 162 5.16 12.91 -8.31
CA PRO A 162 4.61 13.88 -9.26
C PRO A 162 3.26 14.48 -8.84
N LYS A 163 2.67 13.97 -7.75
CA LYS A 163 1.41 14.46 -7.19
C LYS A 163 1.53 15.84 -6.55
N TYR A 164 2.72 16.19 -6.04
CA TYR A 164 3.00 17.45 -5.38
C TYR A 164 3.76 18.36 -6.36
N GLN A 165 3.17 19.51 -6.67
CA GLN A 165 3.63 20.37 -7.76
C GLN A 165 4.48 21.53 -7.26
N ARG A 166 4.07 22.18 -6.16
CA ARG A 166 4.78 23.34 -5.59
C ARG A 166 4.71 23.35 -4.07
N LEU A 167 5.76 23.86 -3.43
CA LEU A 167 5.85 24.03 -1.99
C LEU A 167 6.05 25.51 -1.66
N HIS A 168 5.11 26.10 -0.92
CA HIS A 168 5.16 27.51 -0.51
C HIS A 168 5.72 27.71 0.88
N ALA A 169 5.27 26.91 1.83
CA ALA A 169 5.71 27.02 3.22
C ALA A 169 5.58 25.68 3.92
N ILE A 170 6.32 25.53 5.00
CA ILE A 170 6.14 24.45 5.96
C ILE A 170 6.04 25.04 7.35
N TYR A 171 5.28 24.42 8.24
CA TYR A 171 5.14 24.90 9.60
C TYR A 171 4.82 23.76 10.57
N ASN A 172 5.18 23.98 11.82
CA ASN A 172 4.87 23.07 12.91
C ASN A 172 4.49 23.88 14.17
N HIS A 173 4.50 23.22 15.32
CA HIS A 173 4.22 23.85 16.62
C HIS A 173 5.34 24.77 17.12
N GLU A 174 6.52 24.77 16.48
CA GLU A 174 7.68 25.58 16.88
C GLU A 174 7.80 26.85 16.02
N ASN A 175 7.61 26.77 14.71
CA ASN A 175 7.75 27.93 13.82
C ASN A 175 7.05 27.73 12.46
N TYR A 176 6.97 28.81 11.69
CA TYR A 176 6.54 28.86 10.29
C TYR A 176 7.73 29.21 9.40
N TYR A 177 7.96 28.41 8.36
CA TYR A 177 9.07 28.57 7.42
C TYR A 177 8.52 28.80 6.00
N ALA A 178 8.76 30.00 5.46
CA ALA A 178 8.47 30.33 4.07
C ALA A 178 9.60 29.82 3.16
N ASN A 179 9.23 29.20 2.04
CA ASN A 179 10.19 28.74 1.05
C ASN A 179 10.55 29.88 0.09
N LEU A 180 11.84 30.19 -0.03
CA LEU A 180 12.37 31.20 -0.94
C LEU A 180 12.95 30.60 -2.23
N GLN A 181 12.94 29.26 -2.36
CA GLN A 181 13.53 28.53 -3.47
C GLN A 181 12.53 28.37 -4.63
N ASP A 182 13.05 28.32 -5.87
CA ASP A 182 12.23 27.97 -7.02
C ASP A 182 11.90 26.47 -7.01
N CYS A 183 10.60 26.17 -7.10
CA CYS A 183 10.05 24.81 -7.09
C CYS A 183 9.73 24.29 -8.50
N SER A 184 10.00 25.06 -9.56
CA SER A 184 9.66 24.71 -10.94
C SER A 184 10.27 23.39 -11.41
N CYS A 185 11.45 23.02 -10.89
CA CYS A 185 12.23 21.86 -11.32
C CYS A 185 11.93 20.55 -10.57
N GLY A 186 10.92 20.55 -9.68
CA GLY A 186 10.57 19.42 -8.80
C GLY A 186 10.89 19.69 -7.33
N LEU A 187 10.17 19.00 -6.43
CA LEU A 187 10.33 19.16 -4.97
C LEU A 187 11.50 18.34 -4.40
N ASP A 188 12.09 17.46 -5.18
CA ASP A 188 13.25 16.64 -4.85
C ASP A 188 14.56 17.44 -4.81
N LYS A 189 14.66 18.50 -5.62
CA LYS A 189 15.86 19.36 -5.73
C LYS A 189 15.90 20.48 -4.70
N ILE A 190 14.82 20.65 -3.96
CA ILE A 190 14.72 21.66 -2.91
C ILE A 190 15.57 21.21 -1.73
N SER A 191 16.30 22.16 -1.13
CA SER A 191 17.02 21.88 0.10
C SER A 191 16.06 21.99 1.28
N TYR A 192 15.97 20.93 2.07
CA TYR A 192 15.15 20.85 3.28
C TYR A 192 15.92 21.18 4.57
N ASP A 193 17.06 21.88 4.42
CA ASP A 193 17.81 22.38 5.57
C ASP A 193 17.22 23.73 6.02
N LEU A 194 16.48 23.68 7.12
CA LEU A 194 15.74 24.83 7.66
C LEU A 194 16.65 25.85 8.37
N CYS A 195 17.91 25.50 8.64
CA CYS A 195 18.88 26.44 9.21
C CYS A 195 19.41 27.44 8.17
N ASN A 196 19.13 27.21 6.88
CA ASN A 196 19.64 28.05 5.81
C ASN A 196 18.70 29.23 5.50
N SER A 197 18.97 30.39 6.11
CA SER A 197 18.19 31.61 5.96
C SER A 197 18.10 32.17 4.54
N LYS A 198 18.95 31.72 3.61
CA LYS A 198 18.88 32.12 2.18
C LYS A 198 17.81 31.34 1.42
N ARG A 199 17.41 30.18 1.94
CA ARG A 199 16.49 29.23 1.29
C ARG A 199 15.15 29.14 2.02
N TRP A 200 15.18 29.32 3.33
CA TRP A 200 14.01 29.32 4.20
C TRP A 200 14.03 30.56 5.07
N GLU A 201 12.90 31.25 5.15
CA GLU A 201 12.72 32.38 6.07
C GLU A 201 11.75 31.97 7.17
N HIS A 202 12.19 32.08 8.42
CA HIS A 202 11.36 31.75 9.57
C HIS A 202 10.57 32.98 10.04
N LEU A 203 9.31 32.79 10.44
CA LEU A 203 8.46 33.87 10.93
C LEU A 203 8.91 34.36 12.31
N LEU A 204 9.16 33.43 13.23
CA LEU A 204 9.63 33.76 14.57
C LEU A 204 11.16 33.81 14.60
N PRO A 205 11.77 34.89 15.14
CA PRO A 205 13.21 35.03 15.23
C PRO A 205 13.83 33.97 16.15
N GLY A 206 14.99 33.47 15.73
CA GLY A 206 15.82 32.51 16.47
C GLY A 206 15.44 31.05 16.21
N GLU A 207 16.43 30.17 16.32
CA GLU A 207 16.22 28.72 16.17
C GLU A 207 15.38 28.15 17.31
N PRO A 208 14.48 27.18 17.04
CA PRO A 208 13.74 26.51 18.10
C PRO A 208 14.70 25.82 19.08
N PHE A 209 14.30 25.71 20.35
CA PHE A 209 15.14 25.15 21.42
C PHE A 209 15.82 23.83 21.03
N SER A 210 15.08 22.99 20.30
CA SER A 210 15.52 21.71 19.75
C SER A 210 16.75 21.77 18.84
N ARG A 211 16.99 22.89 18.16
CA ARG A 211 18.09 23.11 17.21
C ARG A 211 19.12 24.14 17.67
N ARG A 212 18.93 24.76 18.84
CA ARG A 212 19.91 25.70 19.40
C ARG A 212 21.17 24.96 19.80
N GLN A 213 22.31 25.35 19.24
CA GLN A 213 23.62 24.95 19.76
C GLN A 213 23.95 25.87 20.94
N MET A 214 23.77 25.39 22.18
CA MET A 214 24.14 26.13 23.40
C MET A 214 25.66 26.14 23.66
N ALA A 215 26.48 26.16 22.61
CA ALA A 215 27.93 26.20 22.75
C ALA A 215 28.39 27.67 22.87
N GLY A 216 28.90 28.06 24.04
CA GLY A 216 29.59 29.34 24.26
C GLY A 216 28.77 30.48 24.86
N VAL A 217 27.58 30.22 25.40
CA VAL A 217 26.77 31.24 26.09
C VAL A 217 27.23 31.36 27.55
N ASP A 218 27.88 32.49 27.88
CA ASP A 218 28.17 32.83 29.29
C ASP A 218 26.92 33.46 29.92
N TYR A 219 26.18 32.66 30.67
CA TYR A 219 24.96 33.10 31.39
C TYR A 219 25.23 34.14 32.49
N ASN A 220 26.49 34.44 32.82
CA ASN A 220 26.83 35.49 33.78
C ASN A 220 26.84 36.89 33.16
N ASP A 221 26.98 37.00 31.84
CA ASP A 221 26.92 38.29 31.15
C ASP A 221 25.50 38.58 30.64
N ARG A 222 24.79 39.49 31.31
CA ARG A 222 23.42 39.89 30.97
C ARG A 222 23.29 40.46 29.56
N ALA A 223 24.32 41.09 29.01
CA ALA A 223 24.27 41.64 27.65
C ALA A 223 24.32 40.51 26.61
N SER A 224 25.25 39.58 26.79
CA SER A 224 25.37 38.38 25.94
C SER A 224 24.15 37.45 26.07
N ALA A 225 23.59 37.29 27.26
CA ALA A 225 22.38 36.50 27.48
C ALA A 225 21.17 37.09 26.73
N VAL A 226 20.94 38.41 26.81
CA VAL A 226 19.80 39.07 26.14
C VAL A 226 19.95 39.06 24.62
N ASP A 227 21.16 39.18 24.07
CA ASP A 227 21.38 39.10 22.61
C ASP A 227 21.24 37.67 22.06
N THR A 228 21.53 36.67 22.91
CA THR A 228 21.31 35.24 22.60
C THR A 228 19.85 34.80 22.81
N GLU A 229 19.11 35.47 23.70
CA GLU A 229 17.70 35.20 24.05
C GLU A 229 16.68 36.02 23.23
N LYS A 230 17.06 36.62 22.10
CA LYS A 230 16.10 37.21 21.14
C LYS A 230 15.33 36.14 20.35
N HIS A 231 14.93 35.07 21.01
CA HIS A 231 14.07 34.05 20.45
C HIS A 231 12.62 34.31 20.86
N LEU A 232 11.71 34.21 19.89
CA LEU A 232 10.27 34.16 20.18
C LEU A 232 9.80 32.71 20.05
N ASP A 233 9.33 32.14 21.15
CA ASP A 233 8.67 30.84 21.15
C ASP A 233 7.20 30.98 20.71
N MET A 234 6.66 29.95 20.05
CA MET A 234 5.23 29.85 19.78
C MET A 234 4.45 29.83 21.11
N PRO A 235 3.28 30.49 21.19
CA PRO A 235 2.43 30.41 22.36
C PRO A 235 2.00 28.97 22.63
N ALA A 236 1.74 28.67 23.90
CA ALA A 236 1.22 27.37 24.29
C ALA A 236 -0.06 27.02 23.51
N SER A 237 -0.20 25.73 23.16
CA SER A 237 -1.40 25.25 22.48
C SER A 237 -2.64 25.54 23.33
N TRP A 238 -3.63 26.14 22.71
CA TRP A 238 -4.97 26.40 23.24
C TRP A 238 -5.96 25.29 22.84
N VAL A 239 -5.45 24.25 22.18
CA VAL A 239 -6.21 23.08 21.73
C VAL A 239 -6.13 21.98 22.78
N GLU A 240 -7.26 21.31 23.01
CA GLU A 240 -7.34 20.15 23.88
C GLU A 240 -6.43 19.01 23.42
N LYS A 241 -5.95 18.20 24.38
CA LYS A 241 -5.08 17.07 24.09
C LYS A 241 -5.81 16.08 23.18
N LEU A 242 -5.11 15.60 22.16
CA LEU A 242 -5.66 14.61 21.25
C LEU A 242 -5.64 13.25 21.95
N GLU A 243 -6.81 12.77 22.35
CA GLU A 243 -7.00 11.46 22.95
C GLU A 243 -7.90 10.61 22.04
N LEU A 244 -7.51 9.35 21.84
CA LEU A 244 -8.35 8.32 21.23
C LEU A 244 -8.60 7.23 22.25
N THR A 245 -9.86 6.90 22.46
CA THR A 245 -10.22 5.71 23.23
C THR A 245 -9.91 4.43 22.45
N ALA A 246 -9.78 3.30 23.16
CA ALA A 246 -9.54 2.00 22.54
C ALA A 246 -10.66 1.64 21.55
N ASP A 247 -11.90 1.86 21.93
CA ASP A 247 -13.08 1.58 21.09
C ASP A 247 -13.03 2.38 19.78
N GLU A 248 -12.68 3.65 19.83
CA GLU A 248 -12.57 4.49 18.63
C GLU A 248 -11.40 4.10 17.74
N TYR A 249 -10.29 3.67 18.35
CA TYR A 249 -9.15 3.13 17.62
C TYR A 249 -9.52 1.82 16.90
N GLU A 250 -10.28 0.94 17.55
CA GLU A 250 -10.77 -0.32 16.97
C GLU A 250 -11.80 -0.09 15.85
N GLN A 251 -12.61 0.97 15.97
CA GLN A 251 -13.56 1.37 14.92
C GLN A 251 -12.88 1.82 13.63
N ARG A 252 -11.60 2.27 13.64
CA ARG A 252 -10.74 2.64 12.48
C ARG A 252 -11.27 3.69 11.48
N TYR A 253 -12.51 3.57 11.03
CA TYR A 253 -13.19 4.36 10.02
C TYR A 253 -14.41 5.06 10.63
N PRO A 254 -14.74 6.27 10.17
CA PRO A 254 -16.03 6.89 10.51
C PRO A 254 -17.17 5.96 10.03
N GLY A 255 -18.09 5.58 10.92
CA GLY A 255 -19.15 4.62 10.61
C GLY A 255 -18.70 3.16 10.50
N CYS A 256 -17.46 2.83 10.90
CA CYS A 256 -16.89 1.49 10.94
C CYS A 256 -16.69 0.80 9.57
N TYR A 257 -16.91 1.48 8.45
CA TYR A 257 -16.63 0.98 7.11
C TYR A 257 -16.02 2.06 6.21
N LYS A 258 -15.25 1.66 5.20
CA LYS A 258 -14.66 2.55 4.21
C LYS A 258 -14.61 1.87 2.85
N ILE A 259 -15.14 2.53 1.82
CA ILE A 259 -15.07 2.05 0.44
C ILE A 259 -14.11 2.94 -0.35
N VAL A 260 -13.20 2.32 -1.09
CA VAL A 260 -12.22 2.99 -1.92
C VAL A 260 -12.25 2.39 -3.32
N ASN A 261 -12.57 3.23 -4.31
CA ASN A 261 -12.59 2.82 -5.71
C ASN A 261 -11.24 3.14 -6.36
N TYR A 262 -10.57 2.10 -6.82
CA TYR A 262 -9.36 2.12 -7.64
C TYR A 262 -9.71 1.80 -9.09
N LYS A 263 -8.71 1.84 -9.97
CA LYS A 263 -8.86 1.49 -11.38
C LYS A 263 -9.39 0.06 -11.52
N LYS A 264 -10.65 -0.06 -11.97
CA LYS A 264 -11.40 -1.32 -12.13
C LYS A 264 -11.47 -2.18 -10.87
N VAL A 265 -11.28 -1.60 -9.69
CA VAL A 265 -11.22 -2.34 -8.43
C VAL A 265 -11.98 -1.58 -7.36
N THR A 266 -12.90 -2.24 -6.68
CA THR A 266 -13.54 -1.74 -5.46
C THR A 266 -12.90 -2.40 -4.26
N HIS A 267 -12.47 -1.58 -3.30
CA HIS A 267 -11.84 -2.02 -2.08
C HIS A 267 -12.68 -1.55 -0.89
N GLU A 268 -13.33 -2.49 -0.22
CA GLU A 268 -14.14 -2.27 0.97
C GLU A 268 -13.34 -2.71 2.21
N LYS A 269 -13.26 -1.84 3.21
CA LYS A 269 -12.63 -2.10 4.50
C LYS A 269 -13.67 -1.98 5.58
N PHE A 270 -13.71 -2.97 6.47
CA PHE A 270 -14.62 -3.03 7.59
C PHE A 270 -13.83 -3.08 8.89
N SER A 271 -14.43 -2.56 9.94
CA SER A 271 -13.87 -2.68 11.29
C SER A 271 -14.06 -4.12 11.77
N PRO A 272 -13.13 -4.65 12.58
CA PRO A 272 -13.33 -5.93 13.24
C PRO A 272 -14.70 -5.96 13.95
N TYR A 273 -15.38 -7.11 13.91
CA TYR A 273 -16.67 -7.37 14.59
C TYR A 273 -17.89 -6.59 14.10
N LEU A 274 -17.77 -5.69 13.11
CA LEU A 274 -18.93 -5.00 12.56
C LEU A 274 -19.82 -5.95 11.73
N GLN A 275 -19.19 -6.79 10.90
CA GLN A 275 -19.89 -7.76 10.07
C GLN A 275 -20.14 -9.04 10.86
N SER A 276 -21.36 -9.56 10.81
CA SER A 276 -21.72 -10.86 11.41
C SER A 276 -20.82 -11.99 10.92
N ASP A 277 -20.39 -11.89 9.67
CA ASP A 277 -19.64 -12.93 8.98
C ASP A 277 -18.12 -12.84 9.24
N GLY A 278 -17.67 -11.84 9.99
CA GLY A 278 -16.26 -11.62 10.34
C GLY A 278 -15.38 -11.07 9.21
N VAL A 279 -15.98 -10.55 8.14
CA VAL A 279 -15.25 -9.92 7.01
C VAL A 279 -14.60 -8.62 7.48
N VAL A 280 -13.31 -8.45 7.17
CA VAL A 280 -12.54 -7.23 7.49
C VAL A 280 -12.13 -6.48 6.23
N GLU A 281 -11.88 -7.17 5.14
CA GLU A 281 -11.46 -6.55 3.88
C GLU A 281 -12.09 -7.31 2.71
N LYS A 282 -12.54 -6.57 1.69
CA LYS A 282 -13.08 -7.13 0.45
C LYS A 282 -12.54 -6.35 -0.73
N ILE A 283 -11.96 -7.05 -1.70
CA ILE A 283 -11.47 -6.48 -2.95
C ILE A 283 -12.20 -7.15 -4.11
N ARG A 284 -12.88 -6.36 -4.94
CA ARG A 284 -13.57 -6.84 -6.15
C ARG A 284 -12.91 -6.24 -7.37
N ILE A 285 -12.48 -7.09 -8.29
CA ILE A 285 -11.84 -6.71 -9.55
C ILE A 285 -12.87 -6.84 -10.67
N PHE A 286 -12.98 -5.81 -11.49
CA PHE A 286 -13.96 -5.71 -12.57
C PHE A 286 -13.28 -5.71 -13.94
N ARG A 287 -14.02 -6.11 -14.96
CA ARG A 287 -13.56 -6.06 -16.36
C ARG A 287 -13.60 -4.64 -16.90
N ASP A 288 -14.66 -3.93 -16.55
CA ASP A 288 -15.05 -2.62 -17.06
C ASP A 288 -14.78 -1.51 -16.05
N TYR A 289 -14.72 -0.26 -16.55
CA TYR A 289 -14.55 0.93 -15.72
C TYR A 289 -15.85 1.35 -15.01
N ALA A 290 -17.01 0.84 -15.44
CA ALA A 290 -18.30 1.10 -14.81
C ALA A 290 -18.58 0.18 -13.60
N LEU A 291 -17.64 -0.72 -13.27
CA LEU A 291 -17.72 -1.65 -12.15
C LEU A 291 -18.96 -2.57 -12.21
N ALA A 292 -19.39 -2.95 -13.42
CA ALA A 292 -20.59 -3.77 -13.62
C ALA A 292 -20.28 -5.27 -13.61
N THR A 293 -19.17 -5.70 -14.24
CA THR A 293 -18.86 -7.12 -14.44
C THR A 293 -17.67 -7.56 -13.58
N PRO A 294 -17.90 -8.24 -12.44
CA PRO A 294 -16.82 -8.74 -11.60
C PRO A 294 -16.11 -9.93 -12.25
N ILE A 295 -14.78 -9.95 -12.14
CA ILE A 295 -13.91 -11.03 -12.62
C ILE A 295 -13.44 -11.86 -11.42
N MET A 296 -12.94 -11.17 -10.38
CA MET A 296 -12.43 -11.81 -9.17
C MET A 296 -12.92 -11.05 -7.94
N ALA A 297 -13.12 -11.76 -6.85
CA ALA A 297 -13.31 -11.18 -5.53
C ALA A 297 -12.40 -11.86 -4.52
N TYR A 298 -11.90 -11.05 -3.60
CA TYR A 298 -11.05 -11.45 -2.49
C TYR A 298 -11.71 -10.96 -1.21
N GLU A 299 -11.80 -11.84 -0.22
CA GLU A 299 -12.39 -11.53 1.07
C GLU A 299 -11.46 -12.02 2.17
N TRP A 300 -11.17 -11.16 3.13
CA TRP A 300 -10.36 -11.50 4.30
C TRP A 300 -11.23 -11.46 5.55
N TYR A 301 -10.99 -12.45 6.40
CA TYR A 301 -11.77 -12.70 7.59
C TYR A 301 -10.89 -12.68 8.83
N LYS A 302 -11.45 -12.22 9.95
CA LYS A 302 -10.82 -12.31 11.27
C LYS A 302 -11.82 -12.76 12.31
N HIS A 303 -11.30 -13.41 13.35
CA HIS A 303 -12.06 -13.81 14.54
C HIS A 303 -13.24 -14.76 14.29
N ARG A 304 -13.25 -15.49 13.16
CA ARG A 304 -14.23 -16.54 12.92
C ARG A 304 -13.92 -17.81 13.73
N ALA A 305 -14.96 -18.50 14.17
CA ALA A 305 -14.85 -19.75 14.92
C ALA A 305 -14.22 -20.89 14.10
N ASP A 306 -14.51 -20.94 12.79
CA ASP A 306 -14.01 -21.93 11.83
C ASP A 306 -12.59 -21.65 11.32
N LYS A 307 -11.94 -20.58 11.81
CA LYS A 307 -10.58 -20.18 11.43
C LYS A 307 -10.40 -19.89 9.94
N MET A 308 -11.46 -19.52 9.21
CA MET A 308 -11.35 -19.05 7.84
C MET A 308 -10.59 -17.71 7.81
N GLU A 309 -9.55 -17.62 6.98
CA GLU A 309 -8.72 -16.41 6.86
C GLU A 309 -9.02 -15.65 5.58
N TYR A 310 -9.22 -16.36 4.48
CA TYR A 310 -9.29 -15.76 3.17
C TYR A 310 -10.11 -16.59 2.20
N VAL A 311 -10.91 -15.91 1.38
CA VAL A 311 -11.67 -16.49 0.29
C VAL A 311 -11.34 -15.75 -1.00
N LYS A 312 -11.07 -16.51 -2.05
CA LYS A 312 -10.95 -16.02 -3.42
C LYS A 312 -12.09 -16.61 -4.25
N ALA A 313 -12.84 -15.77 -4.93
CA ALA A 313 -13.85 -16.17 -5.90
C ALA A 313 -13.43 -15.71 -7.31
N ASP A 314 -13.22 -16.65 -8.22
CA ASP A 314 -13.00 -16.39 -9.64
C ASP A 314 -14.33 -16.60 -10.39
N TYR A 315 -14.95 -15.50 -10.82
CA TYR A 315 -16.23 -15.54 -11.54
C TYR A 315 -16.09 -15.98 -13.00
N VAL A 316 -14.88 -15.98 -13.56
CA VAL A 316 -14.63 -16.45 -14.93
C VAL A 316 -14.57 -17.97 -14.93
N LYS A 317 -13.81 -18.55 -14.00
CA LYS A 317 -13.70 -20.01 -13.83
C LYS A 317 -14.87 -20.60 -13.05
N ASN A 318 -15.63 -19.77 -12.33
CA ASN A 318 -16.61 -20.18 -11.32
C ASN A 318 -15.96 -21.01 -10.21
N GLU A 319 -14.75 -20.64 -9.78
CA GLU A 319 -14.02 -21.35 -8.74
C GLU A 319 -13.99 -20.51 -7.46
N ILE A 320 -14.31 -21.13 -6.33
CA ILE A 320 -14.12 -20.54 -5.01
C ILE A 320 -12.99 -21.29 -4.32
N VAL A 321 -12.06 -20.54 -3.74
CA VAL A 321 -10.93 -21.02 -2.97
C VAL A 321 -11.02 -20.44 -1.57
N GLU A 322 -11.33 -21.28 -0.59
CA GLU A 322 -11.33 -20.93 0.82
C GLU A 322 -10.02 -21.39 1.46
N THR A 323 -9.41 -20.55 2.29
CA THR A 323 -8.17 -20.84 3.01
C THR A 323 -8.38 -20.64 4.51
N PHE A 324 -7.90 -21.60 5.29
CA PHE A 324 -8.10 -21.69 6.74
C PHE A 324 -6.77 -21.69 7.50
N ALA A 325 -6.77 -21.06 8.67
CA ALA A 325 -5.65 -21.07 9.60
C ALA A 325 -5.47 -22.44 10.25
N ILE A 326 -4.28 -22.65 10.82
CA ILE A 326 -3.99 -23.82 11.64
C ILE A 326 -4.84 -23.79 12.93
N GLY A 327 -5.28 -24.96 13.39
CA GLY A 327 -5.98 -25.12 14.67
C GLY A 327 -7.47 -25.44 14.57
N ARG A 328 -8.00 -25.57 13.35
CA ARG A 328 -9.33 -26.17 13.13
C ARG A 328 -9.27 -27.67 13.44
N SER A 329 -10.31 -28.23 14.06
CA SER A 329 -10.33 -29.62 14.55
C SER A 329 -10.12 -30.68 13.45
N ASP A 330 -10.58 -30.40 12.25
CA ASP A 330 -10.46 -31.24 11.04
C ASP A 330 -9.16 -30.97 10.25
N GLN A 331 -8.35 -29.99 10.67
CA GLN A 331 -7.09 -29.58 10.05
C GLN A 331 -7.23 -29.18 8.57
N PHE A 332 -8.39 -28.65 8.14
CA PHE A 332 -8.53 -28.08 6.80
C PHE A 332 -7.56 -26.93 6.59
N LYS A 333 -6.90 -26.93 5.44
CA LYS A 333 -6.02 -25.86 4.99
C LYS A 333 -6.65 -25.07 3.85
N LYS A 334 -7.09 -25.76 2.81
CA LYS A 334 -7.62 -25.14 1.60
C LYS A 334 -8.78 -25.95 1.07
N HIS A 335 -9.78 -25.27 0.54
CA HIS A 335 -10.93 -25.90 -0.07
C HIS A 335 -11.27 -25.17 -1.37
N VAL A 336 -11.23 -25.90 -2.48
CA VAL A 336 -11.51 -25.41 -3.82
C VAL A 336 -12.74 -26.12 -4.35
N TYR A 337 -13.73 -25.37 -4.80
CA TYR A 337 -14.97 -25.92 -5.35
C TYR A 337 -15.60 -24.98 -6.38
N ASP A 338 -16.51 -25.52 -7.20
CA ASP A 338 -17.25 -24.74 -8.19
C ASP A 338 -18.36 -23.90 -7.51
N SER A 339 -18.37 -22.60 -7.78
CA SER A 339 -19.34 -21.64 -7.27
C SER A 339 -20.78 -21.88 -7.76
N LYS A 340 -20.97 -22.48 -8.95
CA LYS A 340 -22.30 -22.69 -9.54
C LYS A 340 -23.00 -23.90 -8.97
N LEU A 341 -22.23 -24.86 -8.48
CA LEU A 341 -22.77 -26.08 -7.92
C LEU A 341 -23.06 -25.88 -6.43
N PRO A 342 -24.13 -26.51 -5.90
CA PRO A 342 -24.37 -26.54 -4.46
C PRO A 342 -23.14 -27.08 -3.73
N HIS A 343 -22.86 -26.54 -2.53
CA HIS A 343 -21.75 -26.96 -1.66
C HIS A 343 -21.72 -28.46 -1.30
N LEU A 344 -22.84 -29.17 -1.48
CA LEU A 344 -23.03 -30.60 -1.25
C LEU A 344 -23.08 -31.44 -2.54
N SER A 345 -22.95 -30.82 -3.72
CA SER A 345 -23.00 -31.55 -4.99
C SER A 345 -21.75 -32.42 -5.16
N ILE A 346 -21.97 -33.69 -5.46
CA ILE A 346 -20.91 -34.69 -5.71
C ILE A 346 -20.38 -34.58 -7.15
N GLU A 347 -21.12 -33.89 -8.03
CA GLU A 347 -20.79 -33.78 -9.45
C GLU A 347 -19.69 -32.74 -9.73
N GLY A 348 -19.42 -31.86 -8.76
CA GLY A 348 -18.43 -30.79 -8.90
C GLY A 348 -17.00 -31.23 -8.65
N TYR A 349 -16.08 -30.66 -9.41
CA TYR A 349 -14.65 -30.76 -9.09
C TYR A 349 -14.40 -30.07 -7.75
N ARG A 350 -13.80 -30.81 -6.80
CA ARG A 350 -13.53 -30.36 -5.45
C ARG A 350 -12.15 -30.80 -5.01
N VAL A 351 -11.35 -29.86 -4.53
CA VAL A 351 -10.03 -30.12 -3.97
C VAL A 351 -9.99 -29.65 -2.53
N ILE A 352 -9.50 -30.52 -1.67
CA ILE A 352 -9.34 -30.24 -0.26
C ILE A 352 -7.88 -30.50 0.11
N ASP A 353 -7.20 -29.50 0.66
CA ASP A 353 -5.88 -29.67 1.25
C ASP A 353 -5.98 -29.61 2.77
N PHE A 354 -5.16 -30.42 3.45
CA PHE A 354 -5.09 -30.50 4.91
C PHE A 354 -3.70 -30.16 5.43
N TYR A 355 -3.63 -29.72 6.69
CA TYR A 355 -2.40 -29.70 7.46
C TYR A 355 -2.01 -31.12 7.88
N TYR A 356 -1.32 -31.85 7.01
CA TYR A 356 -0.95 -33.26 7.20
C TYR A 356 -0.17 -33.55 8.50
N THR A 357 0.52 -32.55 9.07
CA THR A 357 1.27 -32.67 10.32
C THR A 357 0.36 -32.80 11.55
N GLY A 358 -0.82 -32.19 11.51
CA GLY A 358 -1.79 -32.21 12.61
C GLY A 358 -2.74 -33.41 12.57
N ARG A 359 -2.70 -34.23 11.51
CA ARG A 359 -3.58 -35.39 11.34
C ARG A 359 -2.84 -36.70 11.61
N ILE A 360 -3.52 -37.63 12.26
CA ILE A 360 -2.99 -38.97 12.57
C ILE A 360 -2.77 -39.79 11.29
N ASP A 361 -3.67 -39.65 10.32
CA ASP A 361 -3.67 -40.38 9.05
C ASP A 361 -2.64 -39.86 8.02
N ARG A 362 -1.98 -38.72 8.29
CA ARG A 362 -1.06 -38.03 7.37
C ARG A 362 -1.68 -37.69 6.01
N LEU A 363 -3.00 -37.54 5.94
CA LEU A 363 -3.70 -37.14 4.73
C LEU A 363 -3.36 -35.69 4.39
N ALA A 364 -2.90 -35.46 3.16
CA ALA A 364 -2.46 -34.17 2.69
C ALA A 364 -3.45 -33.51 1.74
N LYS A 365 -4.07 -34.29 0.84
CA LYS A 365 -4.99 -33.78 -0.18
C LYS A 365 -6.06 -34.81 -0.53
N ILE A 366 -7.29 -34.36 -0.69
CA ILE A 366 -8.38 -35.09 -1.35
C ILE A 366 -8.74 -34.34 -2.62
N GLU A 367 -8.92 -35.09 -3.71
CA GLU A 367 -9.36 -34.58 -5.00
C GLU A 367 -10.54 -35.40 -5.49
N CYS A 368 -11.71 -34.76 -5.51
CA CYS A 368 -12.95 -35.33 -6.00
C CYS A 368 -13.24 -34.74 -7.38
N GLY A 369 -13.39 -35.61 -8.37
CA GLY A 369 -14.02 -35.28 -9.65
C GLY A 369 -15.35 -36.02 -9.78
N ALA A 370 -16.08 -35.77 -10.86
CA ALA A 370 -17.39 -36.42 -11.10
C ALA A 370 -17.34 -37.96 -11.09
N LEU A 371 -16.18 -38.56 -11.40
CA LEU A 371 -15.98 -40.02 -11.49
C LEU A 371 -14.80 -40.52 -10.66
N THR A 372 -14.06 -39.64 -10.00
CA THR A 372 -12.79 -39.97 -9.35
C THR A 372 -12.76 -39.44 -7.94
N PHE A 373 -12.20 -40.22 -7.03
CA PHE A 373 -11.96 -39.84 -5.65
C PHE A 373 -10.53 -40.25 -5.29
N ASN A 374 -9.62 -39.28 -5.25
CA ASN A 374 -8.20 -39.52 -5.06
C ASN A 374 -7.74 -38.94 -3.72
N GLU A 375 -7.06 -39.76 -2.93
CA GLU A 375 -6.46 -39.38 -1.65
C GLU A 375 -4.93 -39.40 -1.75
N TYR A 376 -4.29 -38.34 -1.29
CA TYR A 376 -2.84 -38.20 -1.28
C TYR A 376 -2.33 -38.06 0.16
N PHE A 377 -1.40 -38.92 0.55
CA PHE A 377 -0.80 -38.97 1.89
C PHE A 377 0.68 -38.57 1.83
N LYS A 378 1.21 -37.96 2.91
CA LYS A 378 2.63 -37.55 3.00
C LYS A 378 3.29 -38.03 4.28
N GLY A 379 4.47 -38.67 4.17
CA GLY A 379 5.25 -39.11 5.34
C GLY A 379 4.61 -40.28 6.08
N ARG A 380 4.12 -41.26 5.31
CA ARG A 380 3.56 -42.52 5.79
C ARG A 380 4.56 -43.63 5.49
N ASP A 381 4.97 -44.38 6.52
CA ASP A 381 6.02 -45.41 6.41
C ASP A 381 5.54 -46.73 5.77
N ASP A 382 4.24 -46.86 5.51
CA ASP A 382 3.58 -48.06 5.00
C ASP A 382 3.53 -48.15 3.46
N ARG A 383 4.21 -47.24 2.76
CA ARG A 383 4.51 -47.34 1.32
C ARG A 383 6.02 -47.22 1.06
N SER A 384 6.75 -48.27 1.39
CA SER A 384 8.12 -48.52 0.91
C SER A 384 8.12 -49.56 -0.21
#